data_AF-A0A8G2DVY8-F1
#
_entry.id   AF-A0A8G2DVY8-F1
#
_cell.length_a   1.000
_cell.length_b   1.000
_cell.length_c   1.000
_cell.angle_alpha   90.00
_cell.angle_beta   90.00
_cell.angle_gamma   90.00
#
_symmetry.space_group_name_H-M   'P 1'
#
loop_
_entity.id
_entity.type
_entity.pdbx_description
1 polymer ?
#
loop_
_entity_poly.entity_id
_entity_poly.type
_entity_poly.pdbx_seq_one_letter_code
_entity_poly.pdbx_strand_id
1 'polypeptide(L)'
;MTVHLVGETIDAKRAHQRAQAGELVQLVRGIYIDQDVDADAAIMGHAIRIAQYLYPNAYLSSASAVLLAPTPDGRLFISGKRNQRTRLRSLEIVQNEAPKHPSTASAVVGDDQGELRIHASSPRQRFLEAFRLRSEHASAITAEMRVQLAARLVEEHGTTKEAADAVWALARENGWYREGEAAERFLMAQPGTAKAPVNKAALDLMIAWHGEPLGNLAHDGFEWRWKPARRSGPTLIRETTPGKLPAFVESLLPEGWLAKVLHERDEREALKRGRRYMSNVAVVETRDELTALPADILTTKLSGFVEAGRFTGHYDGPARGAIEESFEQNLARIFARAETPRLSGVQIKAPMHLAPDGTLLPAIDLPFTHILKPAGTAGFEMLPIVEWLCLELGRAAGFAAPDVALTAMPDGMAPALIVERFDIRLEPDDQRRIALEDFCSILDLPASAKYDGTIERMARGLRPLSTDPAADLDILFRRAVFAWLIADGDMHLKNLALLKIAEPNAKAFTSVRFAPLYDAVTTRVFPGLGGDRMALKLGGKDDRLTRRDFMTLARTIGLPQGDAERAIAELTGSLAQAVGTVRLPAFAAEGEVAATVQGQVLALTGERCAALAGDEG
;
A
#
# COMPACT_ATOMS: atom_id res chain seq x y z
N MET A 1 0.54 -16.14 -29.47
CA MET A 1 0.90 -16.81 -28.20
C MET A 1 1.73 -18.00 -28.59
N THR A 2 2.99 -18.01 -28.21
CA THR A 2 4.01 -18.90 -28.79
C THR A 2 3.84 -20.36 -28.33
N VAL A 3 3.21 -20.58 -27.16
CA VAL A 3 2.92 -21.90 -26.56
C VAL A 3 1.45 -21.96 -26.14
N HIS A 4 0.76 -23.07 -26.45
CA HIS A 4 -0.64 -23.28 -26.09
C HIS A 4 -0.79 -24.48 -25.16
N LEU A 5 -1.48 -24.28 -24.04
CA LEU A 5 -1.73 -25.26 -22.99
C LEU A 5 -3.22 -25.58 -22.94
N VAL A 6 -3.56 -26.85 -23.18
CA VAL A 6 -4.96 -27.28 -23.23
C VAL A 6 -5.60 -27.15 -21.86
N GLY A 7 -6.68 -26.38 -21.79
CA GLY A 7 -7.40 -26.07 -20.55
C GLY A 7 -6.94 -24.79 -19.85
N GLU A 8 -5.83 -24.19 -20.27
CA GLU A 8 -5.37 -22.88 -19.78
C GLU A 8 -5.48 -21.79 -20.84
N THR A 9 -4.85 -22.00 -22.01
CA THR A 9 -4.80 -20.98 -23.09
C THR A 9 -5.55 -21.38 -24.35
N ILE A 10 -5.92 -22.66 -24.50
CA ILE A 10 -6.72 -23.18 -25.62
C ILE A 10 -7.61 -24.35 -25.17
N ASP A 11 -8.80 -24.52 -25.75
CA ASP A 11 -9.62 -25.70 -25.50
C ASP A 11 -9.16 -26.92 -26.33
N ALA A 12 -9.45 -28.13 -25.85
CA ALA A 12 -8.97 -29.37 -26.46
C ALA A 12 -9.47 -29.58 -27.91
N LYS A 13 -10.70 -29.15 -28.20
CA LYS A 13 -11.31 -29.33 -29.53
C LYS A 13 -10.64 -28.40 -30.53
N ARG A 14 -10.45 -27.14 -30.17
CA ARG A 14 -9.77 -26.12 -30.99
C ARG A 14 -8.30 -26.42 -31.18
N ALA A 15 -7.61 -26.92 -30.16
CA ALA A 15 -6.22 -27.37 -30.28
C ALA A 15 -6.09 -28.51 -31.31
N HIS A 16 -6.99 -29.51 -31.26
CA HIS A 16 -6.97 -30.62 -32.21
C HIS A 16 -7.28 -30.16 -33.64
N GLN A 17 -8.27 -29.29 -33.82
CA GLN A 17 -8.63 -28.73 -35.13
C GLN A 17 -7.48 -27.94 -35.75
N ARG A 18 -6.85 -27.04 -34.99
CA ARG A 18 -5.72 -26.23 -35.48
C ARG A 18 -4.47 -27.07 -35.74
N ALA A 19 -4.24 -28.13 -34.97
CA ALA A 19 -3.16 -29.08 -35.25
C ALA A 19 -3.42 -29.89 -36.54
N GLN A 20 -4.66 -30.31 -36.80
CA GLN A 20 -5.02 -30.95 -38.08
C GLN A 20 -4.88 -30.02 -39.28
N ALA A 21 -5.14 -28.73 -39.10
CA ALA A 21 -4.95 -27.69 -40.12
C ALA A 21 -3.47 -27.34 -40.36
N GLY A 22 -2.54 -27.91 -39.59
CA GLY A 22 -1.10 -27.64 -39.67
C GLY A 22 -0.64 -26.42 -38.86
N GLU A 23 -1.55 -25.55 -38.42
CA GLU A 23 -1.23 -24.31 -37.71
C GLU A 23 -0.51 -24.50 -36.37
N LEU A 24 -0.74 -25.64 -35.71
CA LEU A 24 -0.12 -25.99 -34.43
C LEU A 24 0.65 -27.30 -34.53
N VAL A 25 1.83 -27.33 -33.92
CA VAL A 25 2.62 -28.55 -33.74
C VAL A 25 2.44 -29.05 -32.31
N GLN A 26 1.99 -30.30 -32.16
CA GLN A 26 1.89 -30.93 -30.85
C GLN A 26 3.27 -31.33 -30.34
N LEU A 27 3.66 -30.82 -29.17
CA LEU A 27 4.91 -31.21 -28.52
C LEU A 27 4.71 -32.47 -27.67
N VAL A 28 3.71 -32.42 -26.78
CA VAL A 28 3.26 -33.54 -25.95
C VAL A 28 1.76 -33.45 -25.74
N ARG A 29 1.15 -34.45 -25.10
CA ARG A 29 -0.27 -34.43 -24.78
C ARG A 29 -0.62 -33.17 -23.98
N GLY A 30 -1.46 -32.31 -24.56
CA GLY A 30 -1.92 -31.07 -23.92
C GLY A 30 -1.07 -29.82 -24.19
N ILE A 31 0.07 -29.94 -24.88
CA ILE A 31 0.97 -28.79 -25.16
C ILE A 31 1.24 -28.68 -26.65
N TYR A 32 0.98 -27.50 -27.19
CA TYR A 32 1.14 -27.16 -28.61
C TYR A 32 1.97 -25.90 -28.76
N ILE A 33 2.59 -25.72 -29.92
CA ILE A 33 3.24 -24.47 -30.34
C ILE A 33 2.74 -24.07 -31.71
N ASP A 34 2.81 -22.79 -32.04
CA ASP A 34 2.54 -22.33 -33.41
C ASP A 34 3.54 -22.96 -34.40
N GLN A 35 3.15 -23.17 -35.66
CA GLN A 35 4.01 -23.82 -36.66
C GLN A 35 5.25 -22.97 -37.04
N ASP A 36 5.09 -21.65 -37.09
CA ASP A 36 6.08 -20.72 -37.66
C ASP A 36 7.01 -20.08 -36.61
N VAL A 37 7.09 -20.65 -35.40
CA VAL A 37 7.95 -20.15 -34.32
C VAL A 37 9.15 -21.05 -34.10
N ASP A 38 10.25 -20.46 -33.62
CA ASP A 38 11.39 -21.24 -33.13
C ASP A 38 10.95 -22.05 -31.90
N ALA A 39 10.73 -23.34 -32.12
CA ALA A 39 10.23 -24.26 -31.11
C ALA A 39 11.13 -24.32 -29.87
N ASP A 40 12.45 -24.26 -30.04
CA ASP A 40 13.39 -24.38 -28.92
C ASP A 40 13.42 -23.09 -28.11
N ALA A 41 13.43 -21.93 -28.78
CA ALA A 41 13.31 -20.64 -28.09
C ALA A 41 11.97 -20.51 -27.35
N ALA A 42 10.87 -20.93 -27.99
CA ALA A 42 9.52 -20.89 -27.39
C ALA A 42 9.43 -21.79 -26.15
N ILE A 43 9.90 -23.04 -26.24
CA ILE A 43 9.91 -23.99 -25.12
C ILE A 43 10.74 -23.45 -23.96
N MET A 44 11.95 -22.94 -24.24
CA MET A 44 12.83 -22.42 -23.20
C MET A 44 12.27 -21.15 -22.54
N GLY A 45 11.66 -20.25 -23.32
CA GLY A 45 11.01 -19.04 -22.81
C GLY A 45 9.81 -19.31 -21.90
N HIS A 46 9.11 -20.44 -22.10
CA HIS A 46 7.93 -20.83 -21.32
C HIS A 46 8.18 -22.04 -20.42
N ALA A 47 9.43 -22.42 -20.19
CA ALA A 47 9.78 -23.69 -19.57
C ALA A 47 9.13 -23.91 -18.19
N ILE A 48 9.05 -22.85 -17.38
CA ILE A 48 8.44 -22.90 -16.05
C ILE A 48 6.92 -23.03 -16.15
N ARG A 49 6.28 -22.31 -17.07
CA ARG A 49 4.84 -22.44 -17.33
C ARG A 49 4.48 -23.86 -17.79
N ILE A 50 5.26 -24.39 -18.74
CA ILE A 50 5.15 -25.77 -19.21
C ILE A 50 5.32 -26.76 -18.04
N ALA A 51 6.31 -26.53 -17.16
CA ALA A 51 6.52 -27.38 -16.01
C ALA A 51 5.38 -27.30 -14.99
N GLN A 52 4.84 -26.11 -14.72
CA GLN A 52 3.69 -25.93 -13.83
C GLN A 52 2.46 -26.68 -14.35
N TYR A 53 2.21 -26.62 -15.66
CA TYR A 53 1.12 -27.35 -16.30
C TYR A 53 1.28 -28.87 -16.18
N LEU A 54 2.47 -29.39 -16.45
CA LEU A 54 2.76 -30.82 -16.37
C LEU A 54 2.86 -31.34 -14.92
N TYR A 55 3.25 -30.46 -13.99
CA TYR A 55 3.60 -30.79 -12.62
C TYR A 55 2.97 -29.79 -11.61
N PRO A 56 1.64 -29.70 -11.51
CA PRO A 56 0.97 -28.65 -10.74
C PRO A 56 1.23 -28.71 -9.23
N ASN A 57 1.71 -29.84 -8.73
CA ASN A 57 2.04 -30.05 -7.31
C ASN A 57 3.56 -30.04 -7.04
N ALA A 58 4.38 -29.69 -8.01
CA ALA A 58 5.82 -29.56 -7.85
C ALA A 58 6.21 -28.09 -7.61
N TYR A 59 7.39 -27.88 -7.04
CA TYR A 59 7.98 -26.56 -6.85
C TYR A 59 9.35 -26.49 -7.53
N LEU A 60 9.75 -25.29 -7.96
CA LEU A 60 11.10 -25.06 -8.48
C LEU A 60 12.12 -25.36 -7.39
N SER A 61 13.16 -26.11 -7.73
CA SER A 61 14.21 -26.47 -6.77
C SER A 61 15.59 -26.26 -7.39
N SER A 62 16.64 -26.42 -6.58
CA SER A 62 18.02 -26.39 -7.09
C SER A 62 18.34 -25.09 -7.85
N ALA A 63 19.19 -25.13 -8.87
CA ALA A 63 19.59 -24.01 -9.70
C ALA A 63 18.40 -23.30 -10.33
N SER A 64 17.33 -24.02 -10.71
CA SER A 64 16.14 -23.39 -11.28
C SER A 64 15.35 -22.56 -10.28
N ALA A 65 15.41 -22.88 -8.99
CA ALA A 65 14.83 -22.03 -7.94
C ALA A 65 15.69 -20.78 -7.65
N VAL A 66 16.97 -20.80 -7.99
CA VAL A 66 17.86 -19.64 -7.90
C VAL A 66 17.67 -18.73 -9.10
N LEU A 67 17.66 -19.33 -10.30
CA LEU A 67 17.59 -18.62 -11.58
C LEU A 67 16.18 -18.15 -11.91
N LEU A 68 15.15 -18.80 -11.34
CA LEU A 68 13.76 -18.71 -11.80
C LEU A 68 13.66 -18.94 -13.32
N ALA A 69 14.48 -19.87 -13.82
CA ALA A 69 14.58 -20.26 -15.21
C ALA A 69 15.22 -21.67 -15.30
N PRO A 70 15.17 -22.32 -16.48
CA PRO A 70 16.07 -23.43 -16.77
C PRO A 70 17.54 -23.02 -16.65
N THR A 71 18.42 -23.98 -16.39
CA THR A 71 19.87 -23.78 -16.48
C THR A 71 20.31 -23.56 -17.93
N PRO A 72 21.48 -22.94 -18.17
CA PRO A 72 21.97 -22.65 -19.53
C PRO A 72 22.07 -23.86 -20.46
N ASP A 73 22.24 -25.06 -19.91
CA ASP A 73 22.27 -26.33 -20.64
C ASP A 73 20.88 -26.97 -20.85
N GLY A 74 19.80 -26.24 -20.55
CA GLY A 74 18.42 -26.66 -20.88
C GLY A 74 17.73 -27.48 -19.81
N ARG A 75 18.30 -27.63 -18.59
CA ARG A 75 17.66 -28.40 -17.51
C ARG A 75 16.80 -27.52 -16.62
N LEU A 76 15.59 -27.97 -16.31
CA LEU A 76 14.72 -27.32 -15.33
C LEU A 76 14.49 -28.25 -14.15
N PHE A 77 14.93 -27.82 -12.98
CA PHE A 77 14.88 -28.62 -11.76
C PHE A 77 13.64 -28.30 -10.93
N ILE A 78 12.84 -29.34 -10.66
CA ILE A 78 11.65 -29.26 -9.81
C ILE A 78 11.68 -30.39 -8.77
N SER A 79 10.96 -30.19 -7.68
CA SER A 79 10.80 -31.20 -6.63
C SER A 79 9.31 -31.48 -6.40
N GLY A 80 8.95 -32.76 -6.29
CA GLY A 80 7.57 -33.19 -6.04
C GLY A 80 7.47 -34.62 -5.53
N LYS A 81 6.35 -35.31 -5.76
CA LYS A 81 6.10 -36.62 -5.14
C LYS A 81 6.86 -37.80 -5.77
N ARG A 82 7.50 -37.60 -6.93
CA ARG A 82 8.09 -38.68 -7.72
C ARG A 82 9.44 -38.25 -8.28
N ASN A 83 10.29 -39.23 -8.53
CA ASN A 83 11.48 -39.04 -9.37
C ASN A 83 11.09 -39.35 -10.82
N GLN A 84 11.13 -38.35 -11.69
CA GLN A 84 10.84 -38.53 -13.12
C GLN A 84 11.52 -37.46 -13.97
N ARG A 85 11.69 -37.75 -15.26
CA ARG A 85 12.25 -36.84 -16.24
C ARG A 85 11.33 -36.70 -17.42
N THR A 86 11.23 -35.49 -17.96
CA THR A 86 10.52 -35.23 -19.21
C THR A 86 11.39 -34.37 -20.10
N ARG A 87 11.76 -34.93 -21.26
CA ARG A 87 12.49 -34.21 -22.28
C ARG A 87 11.54 -33.67 -23.33
N LEU A 88 11.62 -32.37 -23.58
CA LEU A 88 10.86 -31.61 -24.57
C LEU A 88 11.86 -30.85 -25.43
N ARG A 89 12.40 -31.52 -26.46
CA ARG A 89 13.44 -30.97 -27.34
C ARG A 89 14.67 -30.47 -26.55
N SER A 90 14.89 -29.14 -26.54
CA SER A 90 15.95 -28.43 -25.83
C SER A 90 15.76 -28.34 -24.31
N LEU A 91 14.55 -28.58 -23.80
CA LEU A 91 14.24 -28.56 -22.38
C LEU A 91 14.23 -29.98 -21.79
N GLU A 92 14.93 -30.18 -20.68
CA GLU A 92 14.82 -31.39 -19.84
C GLU A 92 14.30 -31.00 -18.46
N ILE A 93 13.05 -31.35 -18.15
CA ILE A 93 12.47 -31.17 -16.82
C ILE A 93 12.90 -32.37 -15.97
N VAL A 94 13.68 -32.09 -14.93
CA VAL A 94 14.17 -33.07 -13.97
C VAL A 94 13.40 -32.88 -12.68
N GLN A 95 12.49 -33.82 -12.39
CA GLN A 95 11.77 -33.87 -11.13
C GLN A 95 12.44 -34.83 -10.18
N ASN A 96 12.88 -34.31 -9.02
CA ASN A 96 13.27 -35.15 -7.90
C ASN A 96 12.15 -35.27 -6.87
N GLU A 97 12.27 -36.30 -6.04
CA GLU A 97 11.44 -36.48 -4.86
C GLU A 97 11.76 -35.38 -3.84
N ALA A 98 10.74 -34.62 -3.48
CA ALA A 98 10.81 -33.61 -2.45
C ALA A 98 11.15 -34.26 -1.10
N PRO A 99 11.91 -33.57 -0.22
CA PRO A 99 12.11 -34.06 1.12
C PRO A 99 10.80 -34.09 1.91
N LYS A 100 10.84 -34.72 3.09
CA LYS A 100 9.65 -34.92 3.93
C LYS A 100 9.02 -33.61 4.40
N HIS A 101 9.84 -32.60 4.68
CA HIS A 101 9.44 -31.29 5.19
C HIS A 101 10.10 -30.17 4.37
N PRO A 102 9.72 -30.01 3.10
CA PRO A 102 10.34 -29.02 2.23
C PRO A 102 9.97 -27.62 2.70
N SER A 103 10.96 -26.73 2.79
CA SER A 103 10.68 -25.31 3.00
C SER A 103 10.59 -24.60 1.65
N THR A 104 9.39 -24.13 1.30
CA THR A 104 9.12 -23.41 0.06
C THR A 104 8.75 -21.95 0.32
N ALA A 105 8.88 -21.13 -0.70
CA ALA A 105 8.40 -19.75 -0.77
C ALA A 105 7.64 -19.55 -2.08
N SER A 106 6.76 -18.56 -2.14
CA SER A 106 6.12 -18.16 -3.40
C SER A 106 7.12 -17.33 -4.22
N ALA A 107 7.18 -17.57 -5.53
CA ALA A 107 7.99 -16.82 -6.49
C ALA A 107 7.14 -16.37 -7.67
N VAL A 108 7.44 -15.21 -8.22
CA VAL A 108 6.78 -14.69 -9.44
C VAL A 108 7.76 -14.81 -10.60
N VAL A 109 7.33 -15.45 -11.68
CA VAL A 109 8.10 -15.67 -12.90
C VAL A 109 7.34 -15.04 -14.07
N GLY A 110 8.03 -14.37 -14.99
CA GLY A 110 7.42 -13.76 -16.17
C GLY A 110 7.86 -14.43 -17.47
N ASP A 111 6.93 -14.56 -18.41
CA ASP A 111 7.18 -14.89 -19.81
C ASP A 111 6.34 -13.97 -20.74
N ASP A 112 6.37 -14.20 -22.05
CA ASP A 112 5.60 -13.47 -23.07
C ASP A 112 4.08 -13.67 -22.97
N GLN A 113 3.61 -14.55 -22.09
CA GLN A 113 2.19 -14.73 -21.76
C GLN A 113 1.83 -14.11 -20.40
N GLY A 114 2.75 -13.36 -19.81
CA GLY A 114 2.57 -12.62 -18.56
C GLY A 114 3.22 -13.30 -17.35
N GLU A 115 2.90 -12.80 -16.17
CA GLU A 115 3.44 -13.32 -14.91
C GLU A 115 2.65 -14.53 -14.39
N LEU A 116 3.37 -15.50 -13.80
CA LEU A 116 2.83 -16.67 -13.12
C LEU A 116 3.43 -16.79 -11.71
N ARG A 117 2.61 -17.20 -10.74
CA ARG A 117 3.04 -17.50 -9.37
C ARG A 117 3.33 -18.99 -9.25
N ILE A 118 4.50 -19.34 -8.73
CA ILE A 118 4.93 -20.72 -8.52
C ILE A 118 5.62 -20.87 -7.18
N HIS A 119 5.48 -22.04 -6.55
CA HIS A 119 6.30 -22.35 -5.38
C HIS A 119 7.74 -22.66 -5.81
N ALA A 120 8.70 -22.17 -5.04
CA ALA A 120 10.11 -22.47 -5.19
C ALA A 120 10.72 -22.83 -3.82
N SER A 121 11.84 -23.53 -3.80
CA SER A 121 12.62 -23.74 -2.58
C SER A 121 12.93 -22.39 -1.93
N SER A 122 12.70 -22.26 -0.61
CA SER A 122 13.04 -21.05 0.15
C SER A 122 14.55 -20.79 0.14
N PRO A 123 15.05 -19.60 0.52
CA PRO A 123 16.50 -19.33 0.60
C PRO A 123 17.29 -20.42 1.35
N ARG A 124 16.83 -20.80 2.55
CA ARG A 124 17.45 -21.87 3.35
C ARG A 124 17.37 -23.25 2.70
N GLN A 125 16.25 -23.59 2.06
CA GLN A 125 16.08 -24.86 1.36
C GLN A 125 16.99 -24.93 0.13
N ARG A 126 17.07 -23.88 -0.69
CA ARG A 126 17.95 -23.79 -1.87
C ARG A 126 19.41 -23.94 -1.48
N PHE A 127 19.81 -23.25 -0.43
CA PHE A 127 21.18 -23.34 0.07
C PHE A 127 21.51 -24.76 0.54
N LEU A 128 20.62 -25.38 1.31
CA LEU A 128 20.80 -26.75 1.76
C LEU A 128 20.82 -27.76 0.60
N GLU A 129 19.98 -27.55 -0.41
CA GLU A 129 19.98 -28.34 -1.65
C GLU A 129 21.31 -28.30 -2.40
N ALA A 130 22.07 -27.21 -2.29
CA ALA A 130 23.39 -27.05 -2.91
C ALA A 130 24.46 -28.01 -2.39
N PHE A 131 24.20 -28.67 -1.25
CA PHE A 131 25.09 -29.63 -0.60
C PHE A 131 24.60 -31.06 -0.68
N ARG A 132 23.47 -31.32 -1.37
CA ARG A 132 22.91 -32.68 -1.54
C ARG A 132 23.94 -33.65 -2.09
N LEU A 133 24.17 -34.73 -1.36
CA LEU A 133 25.14 -35.74 -1.75
C LEU A 133 24.66 -36.52 -2.98
N ARG A 134 25.54 -36.66 -4.00
CA ARG A 134 25.29 -37.44 -5.23
C ARG A 134 24.01 -37.02 -5.96
N SER A 135 23.73 -35.71 -6.01
CA SER A 135 22.54 -35.17 -6.64
C SER A 135 22.89 -34.28 -7.82
N GLU A 136 22.24 -34.50 -8.97
CA GLU A 136 22.32 -33.58 -10.10
C GLU A 136 21.82 -32.17 -9.71
N HIS A 137 20.89 -32.07 -8.76
CA HIS A 137 20.43 -30.81 -8.19
C HIS A 137 21.56 -30.04 -7.50
N ALA A 138 22.44 -30.70 -6.76
CA ALA A 138 23.57 -30.02 -6.13
C ALA A 138 24.63 -29.63 -7.18
N SER A 139 24.85 -30.48 -8.18
CA SER A 139 25.84 -30.23 -9.24
C SER A 139 25.49 -29.04 -10.14
N ALA A 140 24.19 -28.76 -10.30
CA ALA A 140 23.71 -27.62 -11.08
C ALA A 140 23.93 -26.27 -10.36
N ILE A 141 24.11 -26.28 -9.04
CA ILE A 141 24.42 -25.07 -8.27
C ILE A 141 25.93 -24.86 -8.30
N THR A 142 26.36 -23.81 -9.01
CA THR A 142 27.78 -23.47 -9.15
C THR A 142 28.38 -22.96 -7.83
N ALA A 143 29.72 -22.92 -7.74
CA ALA A 143 30.40 -22.32 -6.59
C ALA A 143 29.99 -20.85 -6.38
N GLU A 144 29.80 -20.11 -7.48
CA GLU A 144 29.34 -18.73 -7.46
C GLU A 144 27.90 -18.59 -6.92
N MET A 145 26.99 -19.46 -7.34
CA MET A 145 25.63 -19.49 -6.82
C MET A 145 25.60 -19.84 -5.33
N ARG A 146 26.46 -20.77 -4.88
CA ARG A 146 26.60 -21.09 -3.45
C ARG A 146 27.02 -19.89 -2.61
N VAL A 147 27.97 -19.11 -3.11
CA VAL A 147 28.39 -17.85 -2.48
C VAL A 147 27.23 -16.87 -2.36
N GLN A 148 26.47 -16.68 -3.44
CA GLN A 148 25.33 -15.75 -3.48
C GLN A 148 24.24 -16.18 -2.49
N LEU A 149 23.91 -17.47 -2.46
CA LEU A 149 22.96 -18.04 -1.51
C LEU A 149 23.43 -17.90 -0.06
N ALA A 150 24.72 -18.06 0.21
CA ALA A 150 25.29 -17.85 1.54
C ALA A 150 25.18 -16.40 1.98
N ALA A 151 25.60 -15.44 1.13
CA ALA A 151 25.50 -14.02 1.43
C ALA A 151 24.05 -13.60 1.72
N ARG A 152 23.12 -14.14 0.93
CA ARG A 152 21.68 -13.91 1.09
C ARG A 152 21.14 -14.40 2.44
N LEU A 153 21.56 -15.57 2.89
CA LEU A 153 21.14 -16.11 4.18
C LEU A 153 21.69 -15.30 5.36
N VAL A 154 22.92 -14.80 5.24
CA VAL A 154 23.53 -13.94 6.27
C VAL A 154 22.78 -12.61 6.38
N GLU A 155 22.40 -12.04 5.25
CA GLU A 155 21.57 -10.82 5.20
C GLU A 155 20.19 -11.05 5.86
N GLU A 156 19.53 -12.16 5.55
CA GLU A 156 18.21 -12.50 6.11
C GLU A 156 18.25 -12.75 7.62
N HIS A 157 19.28 -13.42 8.11
CA HIS A 157 19.39 -13.84 9.52
C HIS A 157 20.29 -12.95 10.37
N GLY A 158 20.90 -11.91 9.80
CA GLY A 158 21.76 -10.94 10.49
C GLY A 158 23.21 -11.38 10.66
N THR A 159 23.46 -12.63 11.09
CA THR A 159 24.83 -13.17 11.25
C THR A 159 25.04 -14.50 10.53
N THR A 160 26.30 -14.85 10.25
CA THR A 160 26.67 -16.16 9.69
C THR A 160 26.26 -17.31 10.58
N LYS A 161 26.27 -17.11 11.90
CA LYS A 161 25.85 -18.11 12.88
C LYS A 161 24.34 -18.34 12.85
N GLU A 162 23.55 -17.27 12.90
CA GLU A 162 22.09 -17.38 12.86
C GLU A 162 21.60 -17.96 11.53
N ALA A 163 22.25 -17.60 10.42
CA ALA A 163 22.03 -18.23 9.12
C ALA A 163 22.32 -19.73 9.13
N ALA A 164 23.44 -20.15 9.72
CA ALA A 164 23.79 -21.56 9.84
C ALA A 164 22.81 -22.32 10.74
N ASP A 165 22.41 -21.75 11.87
CA ASP A 165 21.42 -22.34 12.80
C ASP A 165 20.07 -22.56 12.10
N ALA A 166 19.61 -21.60 11.28
CA ALA A 166 18.38 -21.70 10.52
C ALA A 166 18.42 -22.80 9.44
N VAL A 167 19.54 -22.90 8.72
CA VAL A 167 19.77 -23.98 7.75
C VAL A 167 19.86 -25.34 8.46
N TRP A 168 20.51 -25.39 9.63
CA TRP A 168 20.65 -26.60 10.43
C TRP A 168 19.33 -27.12 10.99
N ALA A 169 18.43 -26.22 11.41
CA ALA A 169 17.08 -26.58 11.82
C ALA A 169 16.34 -27.31 10.69
N LEU A 170 16.36 -26.75 9.49
CA LEU A 170 15.73 -27.37 8.31
C LEU A 170 16.39 -28.69 7.92
N ALA A 171 17.72 -28.79 8.04
CA ALA A 171 18.46 -30.02 7.78
C ALA A 171 18.03 -31.15 8.72
N ARG A 172 17.85 -30.86 10.02
CA ARG A 172 17.37 -31.83 11.01
C ARG A 172 15.96 -32.31 10.70
N GLU A 173 15.05 -31.40 10.38
CA GLU A 173 13.66 -31.72 10.01
C GLU A 173 13.62 -32.69 8.82
N ASN A 174 14.50 -32.51 7.85
CA ASN A 174 14.56 -33.35 6.66
C ASN A 174 15.49 -34.57 6.77
N GLY A 175 16.17 -34.75 7.90
CA GLY A 175 17.15 -35.83 8.11
C GLY A 175 18.42 -35.70 7.26
N TRP A 176 18.75 -34.48 6.81
CA TRP A 176 19.87 -34.15 5.91
C TRP A 176 21.11 -33.68 6.69
N TYR A 177 21.55 -34.48 7.66
CA TYR A 177 22.59 -34.09 8.62
C TYR A 177 23.96 -33.79 7.97
N ARG A 178 24.35 -34.56 6.94
CA ARG A 178 25.64 -34.38 6.25
C ARG A 178 25.64 -33.13 5.37
N GLU A 179 24.51 -32.86 4.71
CA GLU A 179 24.28 -31.65 3.95
C GLU A 179 24.30 -30.42 4.85
N GLY A 180 23.65 -30.52 6.03
CA GLY A 180 23.71 -29.50 7.07
C GLY A 180 25.15 -29.18 7.47
N GLU A 181 25.97 -30.20 7.74
CA GLU A 181 27.39 -30.05 8.16
C GLU A 181 28.22 -29.34 7.08
N ALA A 182 28.02 -29.70 5.83
CA ALA A 182 28.70 -29.05 4.71
C ALA A 182 28.24 -27.60 4.52
N ALA A 183 26.93 -27.33 4.67
CA ALA A 183 26.34 -26.01 4.53
C ALA A 183 26.80 -25.05 5.64
N GLU A 184 26.81 -25.51 6.89
CA GLU A 184 27.34 -24.77 8.04
C GLU A 184 28.82 -24.45 7.85
N ARG A 185 29.64 -25.46 7.48
CA ARG A 185 31.07 -25.24 7.23
C ARG A 185 31.32 -24.21 6.14
N PHE A 186 30.50 -24.20 5.09
CA PHE A 186 30.58 -23.22 4.01
C PHE A 186 30.21 -21.81 4.49
N LEU A 187 29.14 -21.64 5.26
CA LEU A 187 28.74 -20.34 5.83
C LEU A 187 29.80 -19.77 6.77
N MET A 188 30.40 -20.63 7.61
CA MET A 188 31.44 -20.24 8.56
C MET A 188 32.76 -19.88 7.89
N ALA A 189 33.01 -20.35 6.66
CA ALA A 189 34.22 -20.04 5.90
C ALA A 189 34.23 -18.65 5.23
N GLN A 190 33.14 -17.86 5.37
CA GLN A 190 32.98 -16.50 4.82
C GLN A 190 33.42 -16.35 3.34
N PRO A 191 32.86 -17.14 2.41
CA PRO A 191 33.27 -17.06 1.01
C PRO A 191 32.80 -15.73 0.40
N GLY A 192 33.73 -14.97 -0.19
CA GLY A 192 33.53 -13.59 -0.63
C GLY A 192 32.44 -13.41 -1.68
N THR A 193 31.84 -12.22 -1.75
CA THR A 193 30.62 -11.90 -2.52
C THR A 193 30.78 -12.02 -4.05
N ALA A 194 29.92 -12.82 -4.69
CA ALA A 194 29.76 -12.85 -6.15
C ALA A 194 28.40 -12.24 -6.56
N LYS A 195 28.30 -11.71 -7.79
CA LYS A 195 27.15 -10.91 -8.25
C LYS A 195 26.13 -11.79 -8.98
N ALA A 196 24.89 -11.83 -8.49
CA ALA A 196 23.83 -12.67 -9.05
C ALA A 196 23.46 -12.29 -10.49
N PRO A 197 23.08 -13.27 -11.34
CA PRO A 197 22.45 -12.99 -12.62
C PRO A 197 21.15 -12.21 -12.43
N VAL A 198 20.94 -11.19 -13.26
CA VAL A 198 19.82 -10.25 -13.11
C VAL A 198 18.54 -10.88 -13.68
N ASN A 199 17.55 -11.10 -12.82
CA ASN A 199 16.21 -11.50 -13.22
C ASN A 199 15.60 -10.40 -14.13
N LYS A 200 15.02 -10.78 -15.28
CA LYS A 200 14.36 -9.81 -16.17
C LYS A 200 13.09 -9.18 -15.56
N ALA A 201 12.51 -9.81 -14.55
CA ALA A 201 11.42 -9.25 -13.76
C ALA A 201 11.92 -8.33 -12.62
N ALA A 202 13.23 -8.12 -12.51
CA ALA A 202 13.78 -7.19 -11.55
C ALA A 202 13.27 -5.76 -11.83
N LEU A 203 12.95 -5.06 -10.76
CA LEU A 203 12.49 -3.69 -10.74
C LEU A 203 13.56 -2.85 -10.04
N ASP A 204 13.84 -1.67 -10.56
CA ASP A 204 14.69 -0.67 -9.90
C ASP A 204 14.07 0.70 -10.15
N LEU A 205 13.46 1.27 -9.11
CA LEU A 205 12.72 2.52 -9.17
C LEU A 205 13.43 3.58 -8.33
N MET A 206 13.66 4.74 -8.92
CA MET A 206 14.08 5.93 -8.19
C MET A 206 12.89 6.51 -7.44
N ILE A 207 13.04 6.66 -6.12
CA ILE A 207 12.10 7.41 -5.31
C ILE A 207 12.67 8.80 -5.09
N ALA A 208 11.87 9.83 -5.36
CA ALA A 208 12.19 11.23 -5.15
C ALA A 208 11.17 11.89 -4.24
N TRP A 209 11.60 12.95 -3.55
CA TRP A 209 10.75 13.74 -2.66
C TRP A 209 10.98 15.22 -2.91
N HIS A 210 9.93 15.91 -3.35
CA HIS A 210 9.99 17.29 -3.84
C HIS A 210 11.02 17.49 -4.97
N GLY A 211 11.04 16.58 -5.95
CA GLY A 211 11.93 16.66 -7.12
C GLY A 211 13.37 16.19 -6.86
N GLU A 212 13.75 15.91 -5.61
CA GLU A 212 15.10 15.45 -5.25
C GLU A 212 15.13 13.92 -5.02
N PRO A 213 16.02 13.17 -5.69
CA PRO A 213 16.15 11.73 -5.48
C PRO A 213 16.51 11.36 -4.02
N LEU A 214 15.68 10.56 -3.37
CA LEU A 214 15.93 9.98 -2.05
C LEU A 214 16.76 8.69 -2.12
N GLY A 215 16.62 7.93 -3.20
CA GLY A 215 17.28 6.64 -3.36
C GLY A 215 16.59 5.76 -4.39
N ASN A 216 17.01 4.49 -4.42
CA ASN A 216 16.52 3.48 -5.33
C ASN A 216 15.84 2.36 -4.53
N LEU A 217 14.61 2.03 -4.92
CA LEU A 217 13.86 0.88 -4.43
C LEU A 217 13.93 -0.21 -5.49
N ALA A 218 14.63 -1.30 -5.19
CA ALA A 218 14.77 -2.44 -6.08
C ALA A 218 13.92 -3.62 -5.62
N HIS A 219 13.45 -4.44 -6.55
CA HIS A 219 12.85 -5.74 -6.29
C HIS A 219 13.41 -6.78 -7.25
N ASP A 220 14.06 -7.83 -6.78
CA ASP A 220 14.77 -8.80 -7.65
C ASP A 220 13.92 -9.99 -8.15
N GLY A 221 12.65 -10.01 -7.77
CA GLY A 221 11.70 -11.09 -8.05
C GLY A 221 11.34 -11.92 -6.81
N PHE A 222 12.07 -11.72 -5.71
CA PHE A 222 11.76 -12.31 -4.41
C PHE A 222 11.50 -11.27 -3.32
N GLU A 223 12.28 -10.20 -3.29
CA GLU A 223 12.23 -9.25 -2.17
C GLU A 223 12.46 -7.80 -2.58
N TRP A 224 12.08 -6.88 -1.70
CA TRP A 224 12.38 -5.45 -1.81
C TRP A 224 13.70 -5.09 -1.14
N ARG A 225 14.43 -4.13 -1.73
CA ARG A 225 15.65 -3.54 -1.16
C ARG A 225 15.63 -2.03 -1.33
N TRP A 226 15.80 -1.30 -0.23
CA TRP A 226 15.96 0.15 -0.25
C TRP A 226 17.43 0.56 -0.23
N LYS A 227 17.86 1.33 -1.24
CA LYS A 227 19.20 1.89 -1.33
C LYS A 227 19.14 3.43 -1.29
N PRO A 228 19.41 4.07 -0.13
CA PRO A 228 19.36 5.51 -0.01
C PRO A 228 20.44 6.19 -0.88
N ALA A 229 20.13 7.37 -1.41
CA ALA A 229 21.08 8.21 -2.13
C ALA A 229 22.14 8.77 -1.17
N ARG A 230 23.35 9.05 -1.70
CA ARG A 230 24.49 9.55 -0.91
C ARG A 230 24.31 10.96 -0.32
N ARG A 231 23.23 11.69 -0.66
CA ARG A 231 23.03 13.09 -0.24
C ARG A 231 22.01 13.23 0.89
N SER A 232 22.43 14.04 1.87
CA SER A 232 21.90 14.22 3.22
C SER A 232 20.63 15.09 3.27
N GLY A 233 19.48 14.44 3.39
CA GLY A 233 18.25 15.04 3.92
C GLY A 233 17.79 14.24 5.15
N PRO A 234 16.64 14.60 5.75
CA PRO A 234 16.03 13.74 6.75
C PRO A 234 15.70 12.37 6.16
N THR A 235 15.87 11.32 6.96
CA THR A 235 15.49 9.96 6.59
C THR A 235 13.97 9.82 6.59
N LEU A 236 13.35 9.89 5.41
CA LEU A 236 11.92 9.67 5.23
C LEU A 236 11.60 8.17 5.12
N ILE A 237 12.29 7.47 4.22
CA ILE A 237 12.10 6.04 3.98
C ILE A 237 13.04 5.25 4.89
N ARG A 238 12.47 4.30 5.63
CA ARG A 238 13.17 3.42 6.57
C ARG A 238 12.88 1.97 6.20
N GLU A 239 13.93 1.19 5.98
CA GLU A 239 13.82 -0.27 5.85
C GLU A 239 13.92 -0.87 7.24
N THR A 240 12.77 -1.10 7.86
CA THR A 240 12.59 -1.64 9.21
C THR A 240 12.66 -3.17 9.22
N THR A 241 12.11 -3.79 8.18
CA THR A 241 12.13 -5.24 7.97
C THR A 241 12.79 -5.56 6.64
N PRO A 242 14.00 -6.17 6.63
CA PRO A 242 14.70 -6.54 5.40
C PRO A 242 13.83 -7.41 4.48
N GLY A 243 13.91 -7.13 3.18
CA GLY A 243 13.19 -7.86 2.14
C GLY A 243 11.71 -7.49 1.95
N LYS A 244 11.14 -6.65 2.84
CA LYS A 244 9.78 -6.11 2.70
C LYS A 244 9.79 -4.71 2.09
N LEU A 245 8.68 -4.34 1.46
CA LEU A 245 8.47 -2.98 1.01
C LEU A 245 8.51 -2.05 2.24
N PRO A 246 9.30 -0.96 2.23
CA PRO A 246 9.32 -0.02 3.35
C PRO A 246 7.91 0.52 3.64
N ALA A 247 7.50 0.51 4.91
CA ALA A 247 6.12 0.83 5.31
C ALA A 247 5.66 2.23 4.86
N PHE A 248 6.58 3.21 4.77
CA PHE A 248 6.29 4.52 4.18
C PHE A 248 5.88 4.40 2.71
N VAL A 249 6.59 3.62 1.91
CA VAL A 249 6.26 3.44 0.48
C VAL A 249 4.96 2.65 0.35
N GLU A 250 4.76 1.60 1.15
CA GLU A 250 3.51 0.85 1.18
C GLU A 250 2.31 1.76 1.50
N SER A 251 2.46 2.68 2.46
CA SER A 251 1.36 3.57 2.87
C SER A 251 0.87 4.52 1.79
N LEU A 252 1.70 4.81 0.77
CA LEU A 252 1.36 5.66 -0.37
C LEU A 252 0.47 4.94 -1.39
N LEU A 253 0.45 3.61 -1.38
CA LEU A 253 -0.21 2.82 -2.41
C LEU A 253 -1.74 2.96 -2.34
N PRO A 254 -2.42 2.92 -3.50
CA PRO A 254 -3.87 2.84 -3.56
C PRO A 254 -4.45 1.67 -2.75
N GLU A 255 -5.67 1.85 -2.24
CA GLU A 255 -6.43 0.80 -1.58
C GLU A 255 -7.84 0.69 -2.19
N GLY A 256 -8.56 -0.37 -1.81
CA GLY A 256 -9.99 -0.50 -2.08
C GLY A 256 -10.37 -0.42 -3.56
N TRP A 257 -11.23 0.54 -3.91
CA TRP A 257 -11.75 0.69 -5.27
C TRP A 257 -10.64 0.96 -6.30
N LEU A 258 -9.71 1.86 -6.00
CA LEU A 258 -8.69 2.29 -6.96
C LEU A 258 -7.76 1.14 -7.34
N ALA A 259 -7.28 0.38 -6.36
CA ALA A 259 -6.43 -0.79 -6.60
C ALA A 259 -7.14 -1.86 -7.46
N LYS A 260 -8.44 -2.09 -7.25
CA LYS A 260 -9.24 -3.03 -8.04
C LYS A 260 -9.38 -2.58 -9.50
N VAL A 261 -9.64 -1.29 -9.71
CA VAL A 261 -9.86 -0.69 -11.03
C VAL A 261 -8.58 -0.63 -11.85
N LEU A 262 -7.44 -0.40 -11.21
CA LEU A 262 -6.13 -0.40 -11.87
C LEU A 262 -5.61 -1.82 -12.16
N HIS A 263 -6.36 -2.86 -11.77
CA HIS A 263 -5.97 -4.27 -11.91
C HIS A 263 -4.56 -4.55 -11.36
N GLU A 264 -4.19 -3.86 -10.29
CA GLU A 264 -2.91 -4.01 -9.61
C GLU A 264 -2.95 -5.30 -8.79
N ARG A 265 -2.08 -6.26 -9.14
CA ARG A 265 -2.06 -7.60 -8.53
C ARG A 265 -1.21 -7.66 -7.26
N ASP A 266 -0.26 -6.74 -7.16
CA ASP A 266 0.69 -6.58 -6.06
C ASP A 266 1.32 -5.18 -6.09
N GLU A 267 2.17 -4.90 -5.10
CA GLU A 267 2.82 -3.61 -4.90
C GLU A 267 3.79 -3.25 -6.04
N ARG A 268 4.35 -4.25 -6.75
CA ARG A 268 5.28 -4.00 -7.86
C ARG A 268 4.56 -3.36 -9.04
N GLU A 269 3.40 -3.91 -9.40
CA GLU A 269 2.58 -3.35 -10.48
C GLU A 269 2.03 -1.97 -10.13
N ALA A 270 1.65 -1.75 -8.86
CA ALA A 270 1.20 -0.43 -8.39
C ALA A 270 2.29 0.64 -8.51
N LEU A 271 3.52 0.31 -8.09
CA LEU A 271 4.67 1.23 -8.16
C LEU A 271 5.18 1.46 -9.59
N LYS A 272 5.01 0.49 -10.51
CA LYS A 272 5.31 0.69 -11.94
C LYS A 272 4.30 1.61 -12.63
N ARG A 273 3.02 1.53 -12.24
CA ARG A 273 1.92 2.26 -12.90
C ARG A 273 1.70 3.67 -12.36
N GLY A 274 2.12 3.97 -11.14
CA GLY A 274 1.98 5.29 -10.53
C GLY A 274 3.30 6.04 -10.46
N ARG A 275 3.33 7.30 -10.93
CA ARG A 275 4.54 8.14 -10.86
C ARG A 275 4.51 9.18 -9.75
N ARG A 276 3.32 9.64 -9.37
CA ARG A 276 3.10 10.72 -8.40
C ARG A 276 2.26 10.24 -7.23
N TYR A 277 2.62 10.65 -6.02
CA TYR A 277 1.97 10.27 -4.77
C TYR A 277 1.83 11.49 -3.85
N MET A 278 1.10 11.33 -2.75
CA MET A 278 1.00 12.35 -1.70
C MET A 278 2.38 12.84 -1.24
N SER A 279 2.42 14.03 -0.66
CA SER A 279 3.61 14.69 -0.12
C SER A 279 4.73 14.96 -1.11
N ASN A 280 4.39 15.19 -2.39
CA ASN A 280 5.35 15.39 -3.48
C ASN A 280 6.34 14.22 -3.60
N VAL A 281 5.89 13.00 -3.30
CA VAL A 281 6.69 11.78 -3.54
C VAL A 281 6.48 11.34 -4.98
N ALA A 282 7.58 11.05 -5.67
CA ALA A 282 7.58 10.50 -7.01
C ALA A 282 8.31 9.16 -7.05
N VAL A 283 7.80 8.24 -7.86
CA VAL A 283 8.41 6.93 -8.12
C VAL A 283 8.56 6.79 -9.62
N VAL A 284 9.79 6.73 -10.11
CA VAL A 284 10.11 6.79 -11.54
C VAL A 284 11.26 5.86 -11.90
N GLU A 285 11.41 5.49 -13.16
CA GLU A 285 12.54 4.68 -13.62
C GLU A 285 13.75 5.56 -13.95
N THR A 286 13.50 6.79 -14.44
CA THR A 286 14.55 7.69 -14.93
C THR A 286 14.44 9.09 -14.35
N ARG A 287 15.55 9.84 -14.41
CA ARG A 287 15.56 11.26 -13.99
C ARG A 287 14.77 12.16 -14.93
N ASP A 288 14.72 11.83 -16.23
CA ASP A 288 13.97 12.63 -17.20
C ASP A 288 12.47 12.58 -16.90
N GLU A 289 11.96 11.39 -16.53
CA GLU A 289 10.60 11.24 -16.03
C GLU A 289 10.36 12.11 -14.80
N LEU A 290 11.26 12.09 -13.81
CA LEU A 290 11.14 12.94 -12.62
C LEU A 290 11.06 14.43 -12.97
N THR A 291 11.91 14.92 -13.87
CA THR A 291 11.94 16.33 -14.27
C THR A 291 10.70 16.78 -15.04
N ALA A 292 9.98 15.85 -15.67
CA ALA A 292 8.75 16.14 -16.40
C ALA A 292 7.51 16.25 -15.49
N LEU A 293 7.60 15.78 -14.23
CA LEU A 293 6.46 15.82 -13.30
C LEU A 293 6.30 17.22 -12.69
N PRO A 294 5.05 17.74 -12.60
CA PRO A 294 4.81 19.00 -11.91
C PRO A 294 5.02 18.83 -10.40
N ALA A 295 5.52 19.90 -9.76
CA ALA A 295 5.52 19.99 -8.30
C ALA A 295 4.11 20.37 -7.80
N ASP A 296 3.66 19.71 -6.75
CA ASP A 296 2.41 20.05 -6.08
C ASP A 296 2.66 21.22 -5.13
N ILE A 297 2.16 22.39 -5.51
CA ILE A 297 2.24 23.64 -4.75
C ILE A 297 0.84 24.26 -4.73
N LEU A 298 0.38 24.64 -3.55
CA LEU A 298 -0.96 25.16 -3.31
C LEU A 298 -1.01 26.68 -3.57
N THR A 299 -0.90 27.08 -4.83
CA THR A 299 -0.91 28.50 -5.22
C THR A 299 -2.30 29.14 -5.17
N THR A 300 -3.36 28.34 -5.31
CA THR A 300 -4.75 28.82 -5.26
C THR A 300 -5.45 28.21 -4.05
N LYS A 301 -5.88 29.07 -3.12
CA LYS A 301 -6.59 28.67 -1.90
C LYS A 301 -8.06 28.43 -2.16
N LEU A 302 -8.59 27.34 -1.60
CA LEU A 302 -10.01 26.98 -1.70
C LEU A 302 -10.90 28.07 -1.10
N SER A 303 -10.49 28.66 0.02
CA SER A 303 -11.22 29.73 0.71
C SER A 303 -11.51 30.97 -0.15
N GLY A 304 -10.76 31.20 -1.23
CA GLY A 304 -11.07 32.24 -2.22
C GLY A 304 -12.30 31.98 -3.08
N PHE A 305 -12.78 30.73 -3.10
CA PHE A 305 -13.90 30.24 -3.93
C PHE A 305 -14.94 29.51 -3.07
N VAL A 306 -15.12 29.94 -1.82
CA VAL A 306 -16.10 29.35 -0.90
C VAL A 306 -16.99 30.43 -0.32
N GLU A 307 -18.31 30.20 -0.40
CA GLU A 307 -19.32 31.02 0.26
C GLU A 307 -20.26 30.11 1.04
N ALA A 308 -20.35 30.32 2.35
CA ALA A 308 -21.21 29.53 3.25
C ALA A 308 -21.07 28.00 3.07
N GLY A 309 -19.83 27.51 2.91
CA GLY A 309 -19.50 26.08 2.73
C GLY A 309 -19.74 25.52 1.33
N ARG A 310 -20.26 26.33 0.40
CA ARG A 310 -20.42 25.97 -1.03
C ARG A 310 -19.20 26.44 -1.83
N PHE A 311 -18.70 25.58 -2.70
CA PHE A 311 -17.75 25.97 -3.73
C PHE A 311 -18.43 26.82 -4.81
N THR A 312 -17.87 28.01 -5.06
CA THR A 312 -18.41 29.01 -6.01
C THR A 312 -17.65 29.07 -7.34
N GLY A 313 -16.54 28.34 -7.45
CA GLY A 313 -15.79 28.20 -8.70
C GLY A 313 -16.47 27.30 -9.73
N HIS A 314 -15.77 27.02 -10.83
CA HIS A 314 -16.26 26.17 -11.90
C HIS A 314 -15.73 24.73 -11.74
N TYR A 315 -16.64 23.76 -11.58
CA TYR A 315 -16.26 22.35 -11.58
C TYR A 315 -16.10 21.84 -13.02
N ASP A 316 -14.89 21.44 -13.40
CA ASP A 316 -14.57 20.82 -14.69
C ASP A 316 -13.81 19.50 -14.45
N GLY A 317 -14.46 18.61 -13.70
CA GLY A 317 -13.91 17.31 -13.30
C GLY A 317 -14.65 16.13 -13.94
N PRO A 318 -14.38 14.90 -13.46
CA PRO A 318 -15.09 13.71 -13.92
C PRO A 318 -16.61 13.88 -13.73
N ALA A 319 -17.38 13.49 -14.74
CA ALA A 319 -18.86 13.50 -14.75
C ALA A 319 -19.38 12.14 -15.21
N ARG A 320 -20.70 11.93 -15.27
CA ARG A 320 -21.27 10.76 -15.97
C ARG A 320 -21.22 11.03 -17.47
N GLY A 321 -21.01 9.99 -18.28
CA GLY A 321 -21.01 10.13 -19.74
C GLY A 321 -22.43 10.13 -20.32
N ALA A 322 -22.58 10.57 -21.58
CA ALA A 322 -23.88 10.69 -22.25
C ALA A 322 -24.53 9.34 -22.63
N ILE A 323 -23.74 8.27 -22.76
CA ILE A 323 -24.21 6.93 -23.15
C ILE A 323 -23.44 5.89 -22.33
N GLU A 324 -24.13 5.21 -21.40
CA GLU A 324 -23.69 4.02 -20.63
C GLU A 324 -22.42 4.14 -19.76
N GLU A 325 -21.63 5.21 -19.86
CA GLU A 325 -20.40 5.40 -19.08
C GLU A 325 -20.68 5.92 -17.66
N SER A 326 -20.32 5.12 -16.64
CA SER A 326 -20.45 5.52 -15.24
C SER A 326 -19.34 6.49 -14.83
N PHE A 327 -19.60 7.31 -13.80
CA PHE A 327 -18.59 8.18 -13.18
C PHE A 327 -17.31 7.41 -12.80
N GLU A 328 -17.47 6.18 -12.29
CA GLU A 328 -16.37 5.30 -11.91
C GLU A 328 -15.49 4.92 -13.11
N GLN A 329 -16.09 4.61 -14.26
CA GLN A 329 -15.34 4.28 -15.49
C GLN A 329 -14.58 5.50 -16.02
N ASN A 330 -15.15 6.70 -15.89
CA ASN A 330 -14.51 7.94 -16.30
C ASN A 330 -13.30 8.25 -15.43
N LEU A 331 -13.46 8.09 -14.12
CA LEU A 331 -12.38 8.23 -13.16
C LEU A 331 -11.29 7.16 -13.34
N ALA A 332 -11.66 5.91 -13.65
CA ALA A 332 -10.73 4.83 -13.98
C ALA A 332 -9.80 5.20 -15.15
N ARG A 333 -10.36 5.80 -16.21
CA ARG A 333 -9.58 6.27 -17.38
C ARG A 333 -8.58 7.36 -17.01
N ILE A 334 -8.92 8.23 -16.08
CA ILE A 334 -7.99 9.26 -15.57
C ILE A 334 -6.84 8.58 -14.82
N PHE A 335 -7.15 7.62 -13.94
CA PHE A 335 -6.11 6.88 -13.22
C PHE A 335 -5.32 5.91 -14.11
N ALA A 336 -5.78 5.53 -15.30
CA ALA A 336 -4.98 4.72 -16.22
C ALA A 336 -3.70 5.45 -16.69
N ARG A 337 -3.64 6.78 -16.60
CA ARG A 337 -2.43 7.57 -16.85
C ARG A 337 -1.49 7.50 -15.65
N ALA A 338 -0.19 7.33 -15.90
CA ALA A 338 0.80 7.15 -14.85
C ALA A 338 1.11 8.46 -14.10
N GLU A 339 0.89 9.59 -14.77
CA GLU A 339 1.07 10.95 -14.27
C GLU A 339 -0.03 11.36 -13.28
N THR A 340 -1.18 10.68 -13.31
CA THR A 340 -2.27 10.92 -12.36
C THR A 340 -1.82 10.52 -10.95
N PRO A 341 -1.86 11.44 -9.97
CA PRO A 341 -1.45 11.17 -8.60
C PRO A 341 -2.20 9.98 -7.99
N ARG A 342 -1.44 9.10 -7.33
CA ARG A 342 -1.96 7.99 -6.53
C ARG A 342 -2.18 8.44 -5.10
N LEU A 343 -3.21 7.89 -4.49
CA LEU A 343 -3.70 8.27 -3.18
C LEU A 343 -4.38 7.08 -2.52
N SER A 344 -4.09 6.91 -1.24
CA SER A 344 -4.55 5.78 -0.44
C SER A 344 -5.98 5.97 0.08
N GLY A 345 -6.57 4.89 0.59
CA GLY A 345 -7.94 4.84 1.14
C GLY A 345 -8.92 4.06 0.25
N VAL A 346 -10.00 3.57 0.87
CA VAL A 346 -10.95 2.64 0.24
C VAL A 346 -12.00 3.37 -0.62
N GLN A 347 -12.34 4.60 -0.23
CA GLN A 347 -13.35 5.43 -0.87
C GLN A 347 -12.89 5.89 -2.26
N ILE A 348 -13.85 6.16 -3.14
CA ILE A 348 -13.60 6.79 -4.43
C ILE A 348 -13.17 8.23 -4.19
N LYS A 349 -12.11 8.68 -4.88
CA LYS A 349 -11.56 10.04 -4.78
C LYS A 349 -10.80 10.38 -6.05
N ALA A 350 -10.80 11.66 -6.43
CA ALA A 350 -10.11 12.17 -7.61
C ALA A 350 -9.07 13.23 -7.20
N PRO A 351 -7.84 13.17 -7.75
CA PRO A 351 -6.86 14.23 -7.55
C PRO A 351 -7.20 15.43 -8.44
N MET A 352 -7.33 16.60 -7.83
CA MET A 352 -7.76 17.83 -8.49
C MET A 352 -6.75 18.98 -8.35
N HIS A 353 -6.81 19.90 -9.31
CA HIS A 353 -6.09 21.15 -9.39
C HIS A 353 -7.10 22.30 -9.39
N LEU A 354 -6.95 23.26 -8.49
CA LEU A 354 -7.71 24.52 -8.51
C LEU A 354 -6.89 25.61 -9.20
N ALA A 355 -7.33 26.00 -10.40
CA ALA A 355 -6.70 27.05 -11.19
C ALA A 355 -7.00 28.46 -10.62
N PRO A 356 -6.16 29.48 -10.92
CA PRO A 356 -6.35 30.84 -10.40
C PRO A 356 -7.67 31.51 -10.77
N ASP A 357 -8.32 31.06 -11.84
CA ASP A 357 -9.64 31.54 -12.27
C ASP A 357 -10.82 30.86 -11.55
N GLY A 358 -10.54 29.93 -10.64
CA GLY A 358 -11.54 29.18 -9.89
C GLY A 358 -11.98 27.88 -10.54
N THR A 359 -11.36 27.44 -11.63
CA THR A 359 -11.68 26.17 -12.28
C THR A 359 -11.04 25.00 -11.55
N LEU A 360 -11.82 23.97 -11.20
CA LEU A 360 -11.37 22.74 -10.57
C LEU A 360 -11.25 21.60 -11.59
N LEU A 361 -10.02 21.18 -11.90
CA LEU A 361 -9.66 20.26 -12.98
C LEU A 361 -8.97 18.99 -12.45
N PRO A 362 -8.98 17.84 -13.14
CA PRO A 362 -8.16 16.69 -12.78
C PRO A 362 -6.65 16.99 -12.82
N ALA A 363 -5.91 16.62 -11.77
CA ALA A 363 -4.49 16.94 -11.63
C ALA A 363 -3.54 15.96 -12.33
N ILE A 364 -3.77 15.67 -13.62
CA ILE A 364 -2.99 14.68 -14.38
C ILE A 364 -1.57 15.20 -14.65
N ASP A 365 -1.47 16.31 -15.36
CA ASP A 365 -0.24 17.05 -15.70
C ASP A 365 -0.17 18.39 -14.96
N LEU A 366 -1.14 18.65 -14.09
CA LEU A 366 -1.24 19.84 -13.26
C LEU A 366 -0.82 19.54 -11.79
N PRO A 367 -0.42 20.57 -11.02
CA PRO A 367 -0.19 20.45 -9.59
C PRO A 367 -1.40 19.88 -8.86
N PHE A 368 -1.22 18.81 -8.08
CA PHE A 368 -2.28 18.20 -7.31
C PHE A 368 -2.50 18.95 -6.01
N THR A 369 -3.53 19.80 -5.95
CA THR A 369 -3.74 20.74 -4.84
C THR A 369 -4.95 20.39 -3.98
N HIS A 370 -5.94 19.69 -4.53
CA HIS A 370 -7.20 19.40 -3.86
C HIS A 370 -7.63 17.96 -4.11
N ILE A 371 -8.30 17.35 -3.14
CA ILE A 371 -8.91 16.02 -3.29
C ILE A 371 -10.42 16.20 -3.44
N LEU A 372 -11.01 15.64 -4.50
CA LEU A 372 -12.45 15.52 -4.64
C LEU A 372 -12.90 14.16 -4.14
N LYS A 373 -13.86 14.16 -3.21
CA LYS A 373 -14.52 12.96 -2.66
C LYS A 373 -15.97 12.94 -3.13
N PRO A 374 -16.29 12.20 -4.20
CA PRO A 374 -17.66 12.06 -4.68
C PRO A 374 -18.50 11.22 -3.72
N ALA A 375 -19.82 11.23 -3.96
CA ALA A 375 -20.76 10.36 -3.27
C ALA A 375 -20.34 8.89 -3.37
N GLY A 376 -20.44 8.17 -2.25
CA GLY A 376 -20.24 6.72 -2.23
C GLY A 376 -21.36 5.97 -2.94
N THR A 377 -21.18 4.67 -3.10
CA THR A 377 -22.19 3.76 -3.66
C THR A 377 -22.76 2.84 -2.57
N ALA A 378 -23.86 2.15 -2.88
CA ALA A 378 -24.45 1.12 -2.01
C ALA A 378 -24.83 1.62 -0.59
N GLY A 379 -25.46 2.79 -0.50
CA GLY A 379 -25.95 3.35 0.77
C GLY A 379 -24.99 4.34 1.43
N PHE A 380 -23.89 4.70 0.77
CA PHE A 380 -22.90 5.67 1.23
C PHE A 380 -22.95 7.01 0.45
N GLU A 381 -24.08 7.33 -0.18
CA GLU A 381 -24.24 8.50 -1.05
C GLU A 381 -24.06 9.83 -0.27
N MET A 382 -24.38 9.83 1.02
CA MET A 382 -24.28 11.00 1.91
C MET A 382 -22.90 11.18 2.55
N LEU A 383 -21.93 10.32 2.22
CA LEU A 383 -20.59 10.35 2.80
C LEU A 383 -19.87 11.70 2.70
N PRO A 384 -19.86 12.41 1.54
CA PRO A 384 -19.25 13.73 1.45
C PRO A 384 -19.90 14.77 2.38
N ILE A 385 -21.22 14.70 2.53
CA ILE A 385 -22.00 15.59 3.40
C ILE A 385 -21.69 15.33 4.87
N VAL A 386 -21.63 14.06 5.28
CA VAL A 386 -21.29 13.68 6.66
C VAL A 386 -19.86 14.09 6.99
N GLU A 387 -18.91 13.86 6.09
CA GLU A 387 -17.52 14.25 6.31
C GLU A 387 -17.39 15.78 6.43
N TRP A 388 -18.07 16.55 5.56
CA TRP A 388 -18.09 18.00 5.67
C TRP A 388 -18.60 18.47 7.04
N LEU A 389 -19.73 17.93 7.51
CA LEU A 389 -20.28 18.24 8.83
C LEU A 389 -19.29 17.92 9.96
N CYS A 390 -18.63 16.77 9.90
CA CYS A 390 -17.67 16.35 10.93
C CYS A 390 -16.42 17.24 10.95
N LEU A 391 -15.95 17.71 9.79
CA LEU A 391 -14.83 18.63 9.70
C LEU A 391 -15.20 20.04 10.19
N GLU A 392 -16.42 20.51 9.92
CA GLU A 392 -16.93 21.76 10.51
C GLU A 392 -17.07 21.67 12.03
N LEU A 393 -17.61 20.55 12.55
CA LEU A 393 -17.66 20.28 13.99
C LEU A 393 -16.26 20.23 14.60
N GLY A 394 -15.31 19.59 13.92
CA GLY A 394 -13.91 19.55 14.35
C GLY A 394 -13.27 20.93 14.40
N ARG A 395 -13.49 21.78 13.40
CA ARG A 395 -12.99 23.16 13.39
C ARG A 395 -13.61 23.97 14.53
N ALA A 396 -14.91 23.83 14.78
CA ALA A 396 -15.59 24.47 15.90
C ALA A 396 -15.08 23.97 17.26
N ALA A 397 -14.64 22.71 17.35
CA ALA A 397 -14.01 22.13 18.52
C ALA A 397 -12.52 22.52 18.70
N GLY A 398 -11.98 23.38 17.83
CA GLY A 398 -10.62 23.91 17.92
C GLY A 398 -9.54 23.05 17.25
N PHE A 399 -9.90 22.03 16.47
CA PHE A 399 -8.91 21.30 15.68
C PHE A 399 -8.45 22.12 14.48
N ALA A 400 -7.16 22.06 14.17
CA ALA A 400 -6.69 22.37 12.82
C ALA A 400 -7.33 21.37 11.85
N ALA A 401 -7.95 21.86 10.78
CA ALA A 401 -8.58 21.07 9.73
C ALA A 401 -8.31 21.76 8.38
N PRO A 402 -8.23 21.02 7.26
CA PRO A 402 -8.11 21.62 5.94
C PRO A 402 -9.32 22.50 5.61
N ASP A 403 -9.14 23.43 4.68
CA ASP A 403 -10.26 24.10 4.03
C ASP A 403 -11.05 23.05 3.24
N VAL A 404 -12.37 23.09 3.38
CA VAL A 404 -13.28 22.17 2.70
C VAL A 404 -14.49 22.89 2.15
N ALA A 405 -15.04 22.36 1.06
CA ALA A 405 -16.25 22.89 0.44
C ALA A 405 -17.08 21.77 -0.18
N LEU A 406 -18.40 21.91 -0.15
CA LEU A 406 -19.28 21.07 -0.94
C LEU A 406 -19.47 21.68 -2.33
N THR A 407 -19.41 20.84 -3.36
CA THR A 407 -19.68 21.24 -4.75
C THR A 407 -20.86 20.47 -5.31
N ALA A 408 -21.66 21.16 -6.13
CA ALA A 408 -22.72 20.52 -6.89
C ALA A 408 -22.08 19.67 -7.99
N MET A 409 -22.55 18.44 -8.14
CA MET A 409 -22.08 17.52 -9.16
C MET A 409 -23.03 17.51 -10.37
N PRO A 410 -22.53 17.32 -11.59
CA PRO A 410 -23.37 17.22 -12.79
C PRO A 410 -24.30 16.00 -12.75
N ASP A 411 -25.26 15.96 -13.68
CA ASP A 411 -26.13 14.80 -13.95
C ASP A 411 -26.95 14.32 -12.74
N GLY A 412 -27.31 15.23 -11.84
CA GLY A 412 -28.11 14.94 -10.65
C GLY A 412 -27.39 14.07 -9.61
N MET A 413 -26.06 13.97 -9.69
CA MET A 413 -25.26 13.29 -8.68
C MET A 413 -25.33 14.05 -7.35
N ALA A 414 -25.25 13.32 -6.24
CA ALA A 414 -25.16 13.92 -4.92
C ALA A 414 -23.87 14.78 -4.80
N PRO A 415 -23.90 15.83 -3.96
CA PRO A 415 -22.75 16.73 -3.79
C PRO A 415 -21.46 15.99 -3.44
N ALA A 416 -20.34 16.50 -3.96
CA ALA A 416 -19.01 16.02 -3.62
C ALA A 416 -18.32 16.98 -2.63
N LEU A 417 -17.37 16.44 -1.87
CA LEU A 417 -16.53 17.20 -0.95
C LEU A 417 -15.19 17.51 -1.62
N ILE A 418 -14.80 18.79 -1.62
CA ILE A 418 -13.47 19.25 -2.02
C ILE A 418 -12.68 19.46 -0.74
N VAL A 419 -11.48 18.88 -0.68
CA VAL A 419 -10.55 19.02 0.45
C VAL A 419 -9.25 19.65 -0.04
N GLU A 420 -8.88 20.80 0.53
CA GLU A 420 -7.58 21.44 0.30
C GLU A 420 -6.46 20.60 0.93
N ARG A 421 -5.41 20.29 0.15
CA ARG A 421 -4.26 19.54 0.68
C ARG A 421 -3.43 20.39 1.63
N PHE A 422 -3.03 19.81 2.76
CA PHE A 422 -2.19 20.44 3.78
C PHE A 422 -0.76 19.87 3.85
N ASP A 423 -0.46 18.86 3.04
CA ASP A 423 0.84 18.17 2.98
C ASP A 423 1.78 18.72 1.88
N ILE A 424 1.45 19.89 1.34
CA ILE A 424 2.15 20.57 0.25
C ILE A 424 2.50 22.01 0.61
N ARG A 425 3.44 22.58 -0.14
CA ARG A 425 3.92 23.95 0.03
C ARG A 425 2.84 24.93 -0.38
N LEU A 426 2.87 26.12 0.22
CA LEU A 426 1.90 27.18 -0.06
C LEU A 426 2.35 28.10 -1.20
N GLU A 427 3.67 28.27 -1.37
CA GLU A 427 4.22 29.23 -2.33
C GLU A 427 5.31 28.56 -3.20
N PRO A 428 5.54 29.03 -4.44
CA PRO A 428 6.59 28.48 -5.31
C PRO A 428 8.01 28.67 -4.77
N ASP A 429 8.25 29.71 -3.98
CA ASP A 429 9.54 30.02 -3.35
C ASP A 429 9.74 29.31 -2.01
N ASP A 430 8.69 28.67 -1.46
CA ASP A 430 8.79 27.81 -0.29
C ASP A 430 9.61 26.57 -0.63
N GLN A 431 10.78 26.46 -0.02
CA GLN A 431 11.70 25.34 -0.22
C GLN A 431 11.59 24.27 0.87
N ARG A 432 10.65 24.40 1.81
CA ARG A 432 10.42 23.39 2.85
C ARG A 432 9.94 22.09 2.22
N ARG A 433 10.47 20.97 2.72
CA ARG A 433 10.00 19.65 2.32
C ARG A 433 9.04 19.13 3.38
N ILE A 434 7.84 18.80 2.95
CA ILE A 434 6.73 18.37 3.80
C ILE A 434 6.41 16.91 3.46
N ALA A 435 6.23 16.09 4.49
CA ALA A 435 5.78 14.71 4.37
C ALA A 435 4.68 14.42 5.38
N LEU A 436 3.60 13.79 4.90
CA LEU A 436 2.57 13.19 5.72
C LEU A 436 2.90 11.71 5.90
N GLU A 437 3.02 11.24 7.14
CA GLU A 437 3.27 9.84 7.44
C GLU A 437 2.20 9.31 8.41
N ASP A 438 1.43 8.32 7.95
CA ASP A 438 0.33 7.74 8.72
C ASP A 438 0.81 6.80 9.85
N PHE A 439 -0.07 6.49 10.81
CA PHE A 439 0.32 5.63 11.93
C PHE A 439 0.47 4.14 11.58
N CYS A 440 0.02 3.66 10.42
CA CYS A 440 0.41 2.34 9.96
C CYS A 440 1.91 2.33 9.65
N SER A 441 2.36 3.31 8.87
CA SER A 441 3.76 3.50 8.52
C SER A 441 4.64 3.70 9.75
N ILE A 442 4.24 4.58 10.67
CA ILE A 442 5.00 4.87 11.91
C ILE A 442 5.17 3.62 12.78
N LEU A 443 4.15 2.75 12.83
CA LEU A 443 4.13 1.55 13.66
C LEU A 443 4.63 0.29 12.94
N ASP A 444 5.14 0.44 11.70
CA ASP A 444 5.61 -0.64 10.83
C ASP A 444 4.54 -1.73 10.61
N LEU A 445 3.31 -1.28 10.35
CA LEU A 445 2.16 -2.14 10.08
C LEU A 445 1.78 -2.06 8.59
N PRO A 446 1.42 -3.19 7.97
CA PRO A 446 0.89 -3.17 6.61
C PRO A 446 -0.46 -2.44 6.57
N ALA A 447 -0.84 -1.95 5.39
CA ALA A 447 -2.11 -1.21 5.22
C ALA A 447 -3.35 -2.04 5.64
N SER A 448 -3.29 -3.37 5.44
CA SER A 448 -4.34 -4.31 5.86
C SER A 448 -4.55 -4.38 7.37
N ALA A 449 -3.54 -4.00 8.16
CA ALA A 449 -3.57 -3.98 9.62
C ALA A 449 -3.96 -2.60 10.20
N LYS A 450 -4.64 -1.75 9.41
CA LYS A 450 -5.03 -0.39 9.82
C LYS A 450 -5.91 -0.31 11.07
N TYR A 451 -6.63 -1.39 11.40
CA TYR A 451 -7.42 -1.51 12.64
C TYR A 451 -6.66 -2.20 13.79
N ASP A 452 -5.46 -2.75 13.54
CA ASP A 452 -4.67 -3.51 14.52
C ASP A 452 -3.78 -2.58 15.37
N GLY A 453 -4.44 -1.62 16.02
CA GLY A 453 -3.82 -0.60 16.85
C GLY A 453 -4.61 -0.26 18.11
N THR A 454 -3.96 0.48 19.00
CA THR A 454 -4.61 1.12 20.16
C THR A 454 -4.09 2.54 20.30
N ILE A 455 -4.86 3.40 20.95
CA ILE A 455 -4.44 4.80 21.18
C ILE A 455 -3.13 4.85 21.99
N GLU A 456 -2.91 3.92 22.92
CA GLU A 456 -1.66 3.82 23.68
C GLU A 456 -0.48 3.38 22.80
N ARG A 457 -0.70 2.48 21.84
CA ARG A 457 0.35 2.10 20.86
C ARG A 457 0.73 3.30 20.00
N MET A 458 -0.24 4.10 19.57
CA MET A 458 0.01 5.35 18.86
C MET A 458 0.81 6.33 19.72
N ALA A 459 0.42 6.54 20.98
CA ALA A 459 1.14 7.42 21.91
C ALA A 459 2.61 7.00 22.11
N ARG A 460 2.91 5.69 22.08
CA ARG A 460 4.28 5.17 22.13
C ARG A 460 5.06 5.43 20.85
N GLY A 461 4.45 5.30 19.68
CA GLY A 461 5.08 5.60 18.39
C GLY A 461 5.27 7.10 18.12
N LEU A 462 4.34 7.93 18.60
CA LEU A 462 4.35 9.38 18.50
C LEU A 462 5.51 10.03 19.27
N ARG A 463 5.67 9.62 20.54
CA ARG A 463 6.59 10.26 21.50
C ARG A 463 8.02 10.47 21.02
N PRO A 464 8.71 9.46 20.46
CA PRO A 464 10.09 9.62 20.03
C PRO A 464 10.25 10.40 18.71
N LEU A 465 9.16 10.63 17.98
CA LEU A 465 9.18 11.31 16.68
C LEU A 465 8.81 12.79 16.78
N SER A 466 7.86 13.12 17.65
CA SER A 466 7.32 14.48 17.77
C SER A 466 8.37 15.47 18.28
N THR A 467 8.35 16.68 17.71
CA THR A 467 9.15 17.82 18.20
C THR A 467 8.51 18.52 19.40
N ASP A 468 7.25 18.23 19.71
CA ASP A 468 6.55 18.67 20.92
C ASP A 468 5.61 17.54 21.42
N PRO A 469 6.17 16.49 22.06
CA PRO A 469 5.41 15.31 22.42
C PRO A 469 4.26 15.61 23.40
N ALA A 470 4.41 16.60 24.28
CA ALA A 470 3.38 16.93 25.27
C ALA A 470 2.13 17.47 24.56
N ALA A 471 2.29 18.44 23.66
CA ALA A 471 1.17 18.98 22.89
C ALA A 471 0.57 17.94 21.93
N ASP A 472 1.37 17.12 21.27
CA ASP A 472 0.83 16.13 20.34
C ASP A 472 0.11 14.96 21.05
N LEU A 473 0.47 14.64 22.30
CA LEU A 473 -0.28 13.69 23.12
C LEU A 473 -1.62 14.25 23.59
N ASP A 474 -1.70 15.55 23.88
CA ASP A 474 -2.98 16.23 24.10
C ASP A 474 -3.86 16.18 22.85
N ILE A 475 -3.29 16.43 21.65
CA ILE A 475 -4.02 16.30 20.38
C ILE A 475 -4.50 14.86 20.18
N LEU A 476 -3.66 13.84 20.42
CA LEU A 476 -4.05 12.44 20.31
C LEU A 476 -5.20 12.08 21.28
N PHE A 477 -5.15 12.61 22.51
CA PHE A 477 -6.23 12.44 23.48
C PHE A 477 -7.52 13.09 23.00
N ARG A 478 -7.45 14.35 22.55
CA ARG A 478 -8.58 15.09 21.99
C ARG A 478 -9.18 14.38 20.78
N ARG A 479 -8.35 13.82 19.91
CA ARG A 479 -8.78 13.00 18.75
C ARG A 479 -9.61 11.80 19.19
N ALA A 480 -9.17 11.05 20.20
CA ALA A 480 -9.90 9.90 20.71
C ALA A 480 -11.26 10.31 21.32
N VAL A 481 -11.28 11.39 22.13
CA VAL A 481 -12.53 11.93 22.70
C VAL A 481 -13.46 12.42 21.60
N PHE A 482 -12.94 13.18 20.63
CA PHE A 482 -13.71 13.72 19.50
C PHE A 482 -14.33 12.62 18.65
N ALA A 483 -13.55 11.60 18.27
CA ALA A 483 -14.05 10.46 17.51
C ALA A 483 -15.19 9.74 18.25
N TRP A 484 -15.10 9.63 19.57
CA TRP A 484 -16.24 9.14 20.35
C TRP A 484 -17.41 10.12 20.31
N LEU A 485 -17.21 11.43 20.52
CA LEU A 485 -18.31 12.40 20.53
C LEU A 485 -19.10 12.44 19.21
N ILE A 486 -18.44 12.34 18.06
CA ILE A 486 -19.11 12.32 16.74
C ILE A 486 -19.49 10.93 16.24
N ALA A 487 -19.25 9.88 17.05
CA ALA A 487 -19.43 8.48 16.68
C ALA A 487 -18.70 8.05 15.39
N ASP A 488 -17.42 8.37 15.34
CA ASP A 488 -16.50 7.94 14.30
C ASP A 488 -16.00 6.52 14.56
N GLY A 489 -16.69 5.57 13.94
CA GLY A 489 -16.31 4.16 13.92
C GLY A 489 -15.27 3.79 12.85
N ASP A 490 -14.70 4.75 12.11
CA ASP A 490 -13.67 4.50 11.08
C ASP A 490 -12.36 5.27 11.33
N MET A 491 -12.18 5.92 12.49
CA MET A 491 -10.93 6.56 12.91
C MET A 491 -9.79 5.54 13.17
N HIS A 492 -9.28 4.93 12.10
CA HIS A 492 -8.21 3.92 12.11
C HIS A 492 -6.81 4.53 11.92
N LEU A 493 -5.75 3.72 11.99
CA LEU A 493 -4.35 4.21 12.00
C LEU A 493 -3.96 5.04 10.76
N LYS A 494 -4.64 4.87 9.61
CA LYS A 494 -4.39 5.68 8.41
C LYS A 494 -5.07 7.07 8.41
N ASN A 495 -6.05 7.30 9.28
CA ASN A 495 -6.76 8.59 9.41
C ASN A 495 -6.09 9.50 10.46
N LEU A 496 -4.92 9.07 10.95
CA LEU A 496 -4.10 9.77 11.92
C LEU A 496 -2.68 9.75 11.35
N ALA A 497 -2.00 10.89 11.36
CA ALA A 497 -0.70 11.03 10.74
C ALA A 497 0.15 12.10 11.43
N LEU A 498 1.44 12.08 11.14
CA LEU A 498 2.38 13.14 11.47
C LEU A 498 2.71 13.95 10.24
N LEU A 499 2.69 15.28 10.39
CA LEU A 499 3.23 16.21 9.42
C LEU A 499 4.69 16.49 9.77
N LYS A 500 5.58 16.06 8.90
CA LYS A 500 7.04 16.20 9.03
C LYS A 500 7.53 17.28 8.09
N ILE A 501 8.19 18.28 8.62
CA ILE A 501 8.72 19.42 7.86
C ILE A 501 10.23 19.44 8.03
N ALA A 502 10.93 19.62 6.92
CA ALA A 502 12.36 19.87 6.90
C ALA A 502 12.64 21.16 6.14
N GLU A 503 13.34 22.07 6.80
CA GLU A 503 13.88 23.27 6.15
C GLU A 503 14.86 22.91 5.02
N PRO A 504 15.11 23.84 4.08
CA PRO A 504 16.08 23.63 3.01
C PRO A 504 17.44 23.22 3.56
N ASN A 505 18.05 22.19 2.97
CA ASN A 505 19.34 21.63 3.39
C ASN A 505 19.38 21.02 4.81
N ALA A 506 18.25 20.90 5.51
CA ALA A 506 18.21 20.27 6.83
C ALA A 506 18.56 18.77 6.74
N LYS A 507 19.37 18.30 7.70
CA LYS A 507 19.76 16.88 7.83
C LYS A 507 18.74 16.03 8.59
N ALA A 508 17.81 16.68 9.27
CA ALA A 508 16.74 16.07 10.06
C ALA A 508 15.46 16.89 9.87
N PHE A 509 14.32 16.34 10.25
CA PHE A 509 13.08 17.10 10.30
C PHE A 509 13.21 18.20 11.36
N THR A 510 12.87 19.43 10.97
CA THR A 510 12.89 20.60 11.86
C THR A 510 11.59 20.72 12.65
N SER A 511 10.51 20.12 12.15
CA SER A 511 9.23 20.00 12.85
C SER A 511 8.60 18.64 12.54
N VAL A 512 8.08 17.97 13.57
CA VAL A 512 7.30 16.75 13.45
C VAL A 512 6.12 16.89 14.40
N ARG A 513 4.94 17.16 13.84
CA ARG A 513 3.73 17.48 14.62
C ARG A 513 2.56 16.63 14.17
N PHE A 514 1.54 16.51 15.01
CA PHE A 514 0.29 15.86 14.63
C PHE A 514 -0.35 16.56 13.42
N ALA A 515 -0.82 15.79 12.43
CA ALA A 515 -1.46 16.35 11.25
C ALA A 515 -2.85 16.94 11.55
N PRO A 516 -3.35 17.90 10.73
CA PRO A 516 -4.73 18.38 10.80
C PRO A 516 -5.79 17.26 10.82
N LEU A 517 -7.01 17.55 11.28
CA LEU A 517 -8.16 16.64 11.19
C LEU A 517 -8.55 16.41 9.73
N TYR A 518 -8.60 15.16 9.30
CA TYR A 518 -9.07 14.75 7.97
C TYR A 518 -9.79 13.40 8.09
N ASP A 519 -10.62 13.05 7.10
CA ASP A 519 -11.37 11.78 7.07
C ASP A 519 -12.18 11.52 8.36
N ALA A 520 -12.72 12.58 8.98
CA ALA A 520 -13.60 12.46 10.14
C ALA A 520 -15.03 12.19 9.68
N VAL A 521 -15.68 11.15 10.23
CA VAL A 521 -17.00 10.74 9.74
C VAL A 521 -17.85 10.14 10.86
N THR A 522 -19.10 10.55 10.98
CA THR A 522 -20.08 9.84 11.82
C THR A 522 -20.52 8.57 11.10
N THR A 523 -20.08 7.39 11.53
CA THR A 523 -20.39 6.14 10.82
C THR A 523 -21.81 5.64 11.10
N ARG A 524 -22.36 5.95 12.28
CA ARG A 524 -23.66 5.42 12.76
C ARG A 524 -24.88 5.84 11.94
N VAL A 525 -24.74 6.81 11.04
CA VAL A 525 -25.83 7.23 10.13
C VAL A 525 -25.90 6.39 8.86
N PHE A 526 -24.92 5.51 8.61
CA PHE A 526 -24.89 4.65 7.42
C PHE A 526 -25.47 3.25 7.67
N PRO A 527 -26.07 2.62 6.64
CA PRO A 527 -26.62 1.28 6.72
C PRO A 527 -25.56 0.25 7.17
N GLY A 528 -25.92 -0.64 8.10
CA GLY A 528 -25.03 -1.69 8.60
C GLY A 528 -23.92 -1.22 9.55
N LEU A 529 -23.77 0.10 9.76
CA LEU A 529 -22.75 0.69 10.63
C LEU A 529 -23.32 1.34 11.90
N GLY A 530 -24.57 1.04 12.27
CA GLY A 530 -25.23 1.60 13.45
C GLY A 530 -24.62 1.18 14.81
N GLY A 531 -23.62 0.30 14.81
CA GLY A 531 -22.92 -0.16 16.00
C GLY A 531 -22.15 0.97 16.69
N ASP A 532 -22.15 0.96 18.02
CA ASP A 532 -21.42 1.95 18.82
C ASP A 532 -20.03 1.45 19.22
N ARG A 533 -19.13 1.42 18.23
CA ARG A 533 -17.73 1.01 18.42
C ARG A 533 -16.79 2.06 17.85
N MET A 534 -15.72 2.37 18.58
CA MET A 534 -14.55 3.06 18.02
C MET A 534 -13.72 2.11 17.15
N ALA A 535 -13.08 2.64 16.11
CA ALA A 535 -12.17 1.86 15.27
C ALA A 535 -10.91 1.39 16.02
N LEU A 536 -10.35 2.26 16.88
CA LEU A 536 -9.16 1.96 17.67
C LEU A 536 -9.52 1.82 19.15
N LYS A 537 -8.96 0.78 19.77
CA LYS A 537 -9.21 0.49 21.19
C LYS A 537 -8.47 1.46 22.09
N LEU A 538 -9.06 1.68 23.27
CA LEU A 538 -8.42 2.30 24.44
C LEU A 538 -8.69 1.43 25.67
N GLY A 539 -7.66 1.12 26.47
CA GLY A 539 -7.78 0.22 27.61
C GLY A 539 -8.29 -1.18 27.25
N GLY A 540 -8.12 -1.63 26.00
CA GLY A 540 -8.66 -2.90 25.49
C GLY A 540 -10.16 -2.87 25.15
N LYS A 541 -10.83 -1.72 25.29
CA LYS A 541 -12.25 -1.50 24.95
C LYS A 541 -12.38 -0.66 23.68
N ASP A 542 -13.46 -0.91 22.95
CA ASP A 542 -13.91 -0.12 21.79
C ASP A 542 -15.41 0.22 21.86
N ASP A 543 -16.16 -0.39 22.78
CA ASP A 543 -17.59 -0.14 23.05
C ASP A 543 -17.82 0.29 24.50
N ARG A 544 -19.01 0.88 24.76
CA ARG A 544 -19.47 1.26 26.10
C ARG A 544 -18.43 2.07 26.89
N LEU A 545 -17.78 2.98 26.19
CA LEU A 545 -16.76 3.85 26.74
C LEU A 545 -17.41 4.92 27.61
N THR A 546 -16.78 5.17 28.75
CA THR A 546 -17.21 6.16 29.76
C THR A 546 -16.14 7.21 29.94
N ARG A 547 -16.45 8.30 30.64
CA ARG A 547 -15.45 9.33 31.00
C ARG A 547 -14.24 8.71 31.72
N ARG A 548 -14.46 7.72 32.60
CA ARG A 548 -13.40 7.01 33.33
C ARG A 548 -12.42 6.29 32.40
N ASP A 549 -12.89 5.75 31.29
CA ASP A 549 -12.02 5.08 30.31
C ASP A 549 -11.08 6.09 29.65
N PHE A 550 -11.58 7.28 29.28
CA PHE A 550 -10.74 8.38 28.77
C PHE A 550 -9.75 8.90 29.83
N MET A 551 -10.17 9.08 31.08
CA MET A 551 -9.25 9.47 32.16
C MET A 551 -8.16 8.41 32.40
N THR A 552 -8.49 7.12 32.25
CA THR A 552 -7.52 6.03 32.31
C THR A 552 -6.54 6.07 31.14
N LEU A 553 -7.03 6.36 29.93
CA LEU A 553 -6.21 6.57 28.74
C LEU A 553 -5.23 7.75 28.97
N ALA A 554 -5.73 8.92 29.41
CA ALA A 554 -4.93 10.11 29.69
C ALA A 554 -3.74 9.77 30.61
N ARG A 555 -4.01 9.11 31.74
CA ARG A 555 -2.96 8.63 32.65
C ARG A 555 -1.98 7.69 31.97
N THR A 556 -2.46 6.76 31.15
CA THR A 556 -1.62 5.75 30.47
C THR A 556 -0.70 6.39 29.43
N ILE A 557 -1.17 7.43 28.74
CA ILE A 557 -0.36 8.20 27.79
C ILE A 557 0.40 9.36 28.46
N GLY A 558 0.35 9.49 29.79
CA GLY A 558 1.09 10.52 30.53
C GLY A 558 0.58 11.95 30.33
N LEU A 559 -0.70 12.13 29.99
CA LEU A 559 -1.37 13.43 30.01
C LEU A 559 -1.83 13.75 31.45
N PRO A 560 -1.48 14.92 32.02
CA PRO A 560 -1.92 15.30 33.36
C PRO A 560 -3.45 15.30 33.49
N GLN A 561 -3.95 14.88 34.65
CA GLN A 561 -5.39 14.76 34.89
C GLN A 561 -6.16 16.06 34.60
N GLY A 562 -5.66 17.20 35.09
CA GLY A 562 -6.30 18.50 34.87
C GLY A 562 -6.31 18.94 33.40
N ASP A 563 -5.32 18.51 32.61
CA ASP A 563 -5.29 18.79 31.17
C ASP A 563 -6.31 17.93 30.42
N ALA A 564 -6.43 16.66 30.80
CA ALA A 564 -7.44 15.76 30.24
C ALA A 564 -8.88 16.20 30.57
N GLU A 565 -9.14 16.61 31.82
CA GLU A 565 -10.45 17.14 32.23
C GLU A 565 -10.80 18.41 31.47
N ARG A 566 -9.83 19.34 31.34
CA ARG A 566 -10.00 20.56 30.57
C ARG A 566 -10.26 20.27 29.09
N ALA A 567 -9.50 19.35 28.48
CA ALA A 567 -9.70 18.94 27.09
C ALA A 567 -11.09 18.35 26.85
N ILE A 568 -11.59 17.49 27.75
CA ILE A 568 -12.97 16.96 27.67
C ILE A 568 -13.98 18.10 27.75
N ALA A 569 -13.86 18.99 28.74
CA ALA A 569 -14.80 20.09 28.94
C ALA A 569 -14.82 21.09 27.77
N GLU A 570 -13.66 21.42 27.21
CA GLU A 570 -13.55 22.28 26.04
C GLU A 570 -14.19 21.63 24.80
N LEU A 571 -13.94 20.34 24.56
CA LEU A 571 -14.52 19.61 23.43
C LEU A 571 -16.05 19.52 23.54
N THR A 572 -16.57 19.08 24.69
CA THR A 572 -18.02 18.94 24.89
C THR A 572 -18.72 20.30 24.85
N GLY A 573 -18.14 21.34 25.46
CA GLY A 573 -18.68 22.69 25.45
C GLY A 573 -18.72 23.29 24.05
N SER A 574 -17.62 23.21 23.31
CA SER A 574 -17.53 23.75 21.94
C SER A 574 -18.45 23.02 20.98
N LEU A 575 -18.52 21.69 21.07
CA LEU A 575 -19.41 20.89 20.22
C LEU A 575 -20.89 21.08 20.56
N ALA A 576 -21.24 21.21 21.84
CA ALA A 576 -22.63 21.51 22.22
C ALA A 576 -23.11 22.84 21.62
N GLN A 577 -22.24 23.85 21.55
CA GLN A 577 -22.53 25.11 20.85
C GLN A 577 -22.60 24.89 19.33
N ALA A 578 -21.63 24.18 18.75
CA ALA A 578 -21.55 23.93 17.32
C ALA A 578 -22.75 23.17 16.77
N VAL A 579 -23.31 22.21 17.53
CA VAL A 579 -24.55 21.50 17.20
C VAL A 579 -25.70 22.48 16.93
N GLY A 580 -25.74 23.59 17.66
CA GLY A 580 -26.73 24.65 17.48
C GLY A 580 -26.52 25.52 16.24
N THR A 581 -25.30 25.59 15.69
CA THR A 581 -24.93 26.60 14.68
C THR A 581 -24.50 26.02 13.33
N VAL A 582 -23.87 24.85 13.29
CA VAL A 582 -23.40 24.21 12.04
C VAL A 582 -24.60 23.80 11.20
N ARG A 583 -24.62 24.23 9.95
CA ARG A 583 -25.68 23.93 8.98
C ARG A 583 -25.07 23.65 7.63
N LEU A 584 -25.67 22.72 6.88
CA LEU A 584 -25.31 22.49 5.49
C LEU A 584 -25.51 23.74 4.64
N PRO A 585 -24.69 23.92 3.58
CA PRO A 585 -24.95 24.92 2.56
C PRO A 585 -26.36 24.75 1.97
N ALA A 586 -27.03 25.85 1.65
CA ALA A 586 -28.44 25.84 1.24
C ALA A 586 -28.75 24.82 0.13
N PHE A 587 -27.92 24.76 -0.91
CA PHE A 587 -28.11 23.84 -2.04
C PHE A 587 -28.03 22.35 -1.66
N ALA A 588 -27.25 22.02 -0.62
CA ALA A 588 -27.11 20.65 -0.13
C ALA A 588 -28.22 20.30 0.87
N ALA A 589 -28.77 21.31 1.56
CA ALA A 589 -29.84 21.15 2.54
C ALA A 589 -31.23 20.91 1.91
N GLU A 590 -31.42 21.19 0.61
CA GLU A 590 -32.68 20.99 -0.10
C GLU A 590 -33.10 19.51 -0.21
N GLY A 591 -32.16 18.58 -0.11
CA GLY A 591 -32.45 17.14 -0.13
C GLY A 591 -32.95 16.61 1.21
N GLU A 592 -34.12 15.96 1.24
CA GLU A 592 -34.73 15.38 2.45
C GLU A 592 -33.79 14.42 3.19
N VAL A 593 -33.04 13.60 2.44
CA VAL A 593 -32.05 12.66 3.00
C VAL A 593 -30.88 13.40 3.65
N ALA A 594 -30.37 14.46 3.02
CA ALA A 594 -29.27 15.26 3.55
C ALA A 594 -29.66 15.99 4.84
N ALA A 595 -30.86 16.56 4.88
CA ALA A 595 -31.40 17.21 6.08
C ALA A 595 -31.59 16.20 7.23
N THR A 596 -32.08 15.00 6.92
CA THR A 596 -32.23 13.91 7.90
C THR A 596 -30.88 13.48 8.47
N VAL A 597 -29.89 13.24 7.60
CA VAL A 597 -28.53 12.84 8.01
C VAL A 597 -27.87 13.94 8.84
N GLN A 598 -28.01 15.22 8.46
CA GLN A 598 -27.55 16.33 9.30
C GLN A 598 -28.17 16.27 10.69
N GLY A 599 -29.50 16.11 10.77
CA GLY A 599 -30.21 15.98 12.05
C GLY A 599 -29.68 14.84 12.91
N GLN A 600 -29.42 13.67 12.32
CA GLN A 600 -28.86 12.51 13.01
C GLN A 600 -27.44 12.76 13.53
N VAL A 601 -26.55 13.31 12.71
CA VAL A 601 -25.16 13.62 13.10
C VAL A 601 -25.14 14.61 14.27
N LEU A 602 -25.90 15.70 14.17
CA LEU A 602 -25.94 16.76 15.17
C LEU A 602 -26.60 16.29 16.48
N ALA A 603 -27.72 15.56 16.40
CA ALA A 603 -28.39 15.00 17.57
C ALA A 603 -27.48 14.02 18.33
N LEU A 604 -26.86 13.09 17.60
CA LEU A 604 -25.94 12.11 18.20
C LEU A 604 -24.74 12.78 18.88
N THR A 605 -24.16 13.79 18.23
CA THR A 605 -23.05 14.56 18.80
C THR A 605 -23.50 15.28 20.07
N GLY A 606 -24.68 15.91 20.07
CA GLY A 606 -25.24 16.59 21.24
C GLY A 606 -25.52 15.65 22.40
N GLU A 607 -26.13 14.49 22.15
CA GLU A 607 -26.38 13.44 23.15
C GLU A 607 -25.08 12.96 23.82
N ARG A 608 -24.03 12.73 23.03
CA ARG A 608 -22.73 12.30 23.56
C ARG A 608 -22.01 13.39 24.32
N CYS A 609 -22.11 14.65 23.89
CA CYS A 609 -21.59 15.78 24.66
C CYS A 609 -22.24 15.85 26.04
N ALA A 610 -23.57 15.69 26.11
CA ALA A 610 -24.30 15.67 27.38
C ALA A 610 -23.89 14.48 28.26
N ALA A 611 -23.77 13.28 27.67
CA ALA A 611 -23.38 12.07 28.40
C ALA A 611 -21.97 12.19 29.02
N LEU A 612 -20.98 12.68 28.25
CA LEU A 612 -19.60 12.78 28.72
C LEU A 612 -19.39 13.95 29.68
N ALA A 613 -20.18 15.02 29.57
CA ALA A 613 -20.16 16.15 30.50
C ALA A 613 -20.83 15.83 31.84
N GLY A 614 -21.87 14.97 31.84
CA GLY A 614 -22.65 14.62 33.04
C GLY A 614 -22.04 13.52 33.93
N ASP A 615 -21.01 12.81 33.47
CA ASP A 615 -20.30 11.76 34.21
C ASP A 615 -19.38 12.37 35.31
N GLU A 616 -19.95 12.96 36.36
CA GLU A 616 -19.22 13.43 37.56
C GLU A 616 -19.12 12.38 38.71
N GLY A 617 -19.47 11.11 38.47
CA GLY A 617 -19.47 10.07 39.52
C GLY A 617 -18.94 8.72 39.09
#